data_AF-A0A7W8BEE6-F1
#
_entry.id   AF-A0A7W8BEE6-F1
#
_cell.length_a   1.000
_cell.length_b   1.000
_cell.length_c   1.000
_cell.angle_alpha   90.00
_cell.angle_beta   90.00
_cell.angle_gamma   90.00
#
_symmetry.space_group_name_H-M   'P 1'
#
loop_
_entity.id
_entity.type
_entity.pdbx_description
1 polymer ?
#
loop_
_entity_poly.entity_id
_entity_poly.type
_entity_poly.pdbx_seq_one_letter_code
_entity_poly.pdbx_strand_id
1 'polypeptide(L)'
;MRRLARALALTAATAAAGTLTLLTTPAAQATPPGKPACVTAAATKSFGRGEIALCPQNDGTTRVTGWVEDLLPGKGWGTPDGRCAGWWIETGAKGGTVGPLVCPHFTASHETTYRFDYTFTPQAPVTGAKLNAFTA
;
A
#
# COMPACT_ATOMS: atom_id res chain seq x y z
N MET A 1 14.55 10.73 67.13
CA MET A 1 13.17 10.30 66.86
C MET A 1 13.22 8.94 66.18
N ARG A 2 12.95 7.88 66.94
CA ARG A 2 13.05 6.47 66.56
C ARG A 2 11.65 5.93 66.25
N ARG A 3 11.52 5.18 65.15
CA ARG A 3 10.83 3.88 64.99
C ARG A 3 9.33 3.83 65.40
N LEU A 4 8.42 3.70 64.43
CA LEU A 4 7.87 2.44 63.88
C LEU A 4 6.71 1.86 64.71
N ALA A 5 5.62 1.60 63.98
CA ALA A 5 4.81 0.38 63.96
C ALA A 5 3.41 0.37 64.63
N ARG A 6 2.46 -0.12 63.81
CA ARG A 6 1.34 -1.04 64.14
C ARG A 6 0.18 -0.44 64.95
N ALA A 7 -1.09 -0.85 64.83
CA ALA A 7 -1.71 -2.06 64.29
C ALA A 7 -3.20 -1.82 63.93
N LEU A 8 -3.77 -2.77 63.19
CA LEU A 8 -5.11 -3.41 63.24
C LEU A 8 -6.25 -2.70 64.03
N ALA A 9 -7.53 -2.76 63.64
CA ALA A 9 -8.26 -3.96 63.21
C ALA A 9 -9.59 -3.64 62.50
N LEU A 10 -10.06 -4.64 61.76
CA LEU A 10 -11.34 -4.82 61.12
C LEU A 10 -12.55 -4.52 62.03
N THR A 11 -13.60 -3.95 61.46
CA THR A 11 -14.98 -4.35 61.77
C THR A 11 -15.74 -4.54 60.46
N ALA A 12 -16.08 -5.80 60.20
CA ALA A 12 -17.02 -6.20 59.19
C ALA A 12 -18.45 -5.96 59.69
N ALA A 13 -19.32 -5.42 58.84
CA ALA A 13 -20.76 -5.45 59.04
C ALA A 13 -21.45 -5.67 57.68
N THR A 14 -21.67 -6.95 57.40
CA THR A 14 -22.90 -7.55 56.86
C THR A 14 -23.74 -6.74 55.86
N ALA A 15 -23.57 -7.13 54.59
CA ALA A 15 -24.61 -7.54 53.65
C ALA A 15 -25.94 -6.74 53.61
N ALA A 16 -26.04 -5.83 52.65
CA ALA A 16 -27.26 -5.66 51.88
C ALA A 16 -26.98 -6.19 50.47
N ALA A 17 -27.61 -7.33 50.14
CA ALA A 17 -27.62 -7.90 48.81
C ALA A 17 -28.41 -6.97 47.86
N GLY A 18 -27.72 -6.01 47.28
CA GLY A 18 -28.15 -5.33 46.06
C GLY A 18 -27.24 -5.82 44.94
N THR A 19 -27.76 -6.63 44.03
CA THR A 19 -27.09 -7.04 42.80
C THR A 19 -26.90 -5.83 41.89
N LEU A 20 -25.93 -4.98 42.21
CA LEU A 20 -25.30 -4.09 41.24
C LEU A 20 -24.39 -4.96 40.37
N THR A 21 -24.96 -5.48 39.29
CA THR A 21 -24.19 -5.96 38.14
C THR A 21 -23.39 -4.77 37.61
N LEU A 22 -22.19 -4.58 38.16
CA LEU A 22 -21.13 -3.83 37.51
C LEU A 22 -20.86 -4.55 36.19
N LEU A 23 -21.52 -4.09 35.13
CA LEU A 23 -21.18 -4.41 33.76
C LEU A 23 -19.74 -3.98 33.56
N THR A 24 -18.80 -4.90 33.74
CA THR A 24 -17.42 -4.74 33.31
C THR A 24 -17.47 -4.69 31.79
N THR A 25 -17.62 -3.49 31.24
CA THR A 25 -17.41 -3.24 29.82
C THR A 25 -16.01 -3.76 29.49
N PRO A 26 -15.88 -4.73 28.57
CA PRO A 26 -14.57 -5.17 28.14
C PRO A 26 -13.83 -3.95 27.60
N ALA A 27 -12.66 -3.64 28.17
CA ALA A 27 -11.77 -2.68 27.57
C ALA A 27 -11.41 -3.25 26.19
N ALA A 28 -12.00 -2.69 25.13
CA ALA A 28 -11.66 -3.03 23.77
C ALA A 28 -10.16 -2.74 23.61
N GLN A 29 -9.36 -3.80 23.55
CA GLN A 29 -7.96 -3.68 23.21
C GLN A 29 -7.93 -3.19 21.76
N ALA A 30 -7.50 -1.94 21.57
CA ALA A 30 -7.29 -1.39 20.24
C ALA A 30 -6.33 -2.33 19.50
N THR A 31 -6.84 -3.00 18.47
CA THR A 31 -6.01 -3.80 17.59
C THR A 31 -4.93 -2.87 17.02
N PRO A 32 -3.64 -3.24 17.10
CA PRO A 32 -2.59 -2.45 16.44
C PRO A 32 -3.01 -2.22 14.99
N PRO A 33 -2.83 -1.00 14.44
CA PRO A 33 -3.12 -0.76 13.04
C PRO A 33 -2.39 -1.81 12.20
N GLY A 34 -3.14 -2.61 11.45
CA GLY A 34 -2.58 -3.62 10.58
C GLY A 34 -1.61 -2.96 9.59
N LYS A 35 -0.53 -3.66 9.24
CA LYS A 35 0.36 -3.19 8.18
C LYS A 35 -0.46 -2.92 6.93
N PRO A 36 -0.23 -1.81 6.20
CA PRO A 36 -0.89 -1.57 4.93
C PRO A 36 -0.67 -2.78 4.02
N ALA A 37 -1.75 -3.35 3.48
CA ALA A 37 -1.64 -4.45 2.54
C ALA A 37 -1.00 -3.97 1.23
N CYS A 38 -0.20 -4.82 0.60
CA CYS A 38 0.27 -4.54 -0.75
C CYS A 38 -0.91 -4.60 -1.72
N VAL A 39 -0.95 -3.66 -2.66
CA VAL A 39 -1.84 -3.69 -3.82
C VAL A 39 -1.09 -4.36 -4.96
N THR A 40 -1.65 -5.40 -5.56
CA THR A 40 -1.07 -6.08 -6.71
C THR A 40 -2.00 -5.99 -7.92
N ALA A 41 -1.42 -5.93 -9.11
CA ALA A 41 -2.16 -6.00 -10.36
C ALA A 41 -1.35 -6.78 -11.40
N ALA A 42 -2.07 -7.56 -12.20
CA ALA A 42 -1.54 -8.22 -13.38
C ALA A 42 -2.52 -7.95 -14.52
N ALA A 43 -2.00 -7.63 -15.70
CA ALA A 43 -2.85 -7.33 -16.84
C ALA A 43 -2.16 -7.70 -18.15
N THR A 44 -2.97 -8.07 -19.13
CA THR A 44 -2.56 -8.24 -20.53
C THR A 44 -3.57 -7.50 -21.39
N LYS A 45 -3.06 -6.68 -22.30
CA LYS A 45 -3.81 -5.93 -23.32
C LYS A 45 -3.11 -6.14 -24.66
N SER A 46 -3.75 -5.75 -25.75
CA SER A 46 -3.16 -5.89 -27.09
C SER A 46 -1.82 -5.16 -27.26
N PHE A 47 -1.60 -4.07 -26.52
CA PHE A 47 -0.38 -3.26 -26.59
C PHE A 47 0.68 -3.62 -25.54
N GLY A 48 0.35 -4.41 -24.52
CA GLY A 48 1.29 -4.62 -23.43
C GLY A 48 0.82 -5.63 -22.41
N ARG A 49 1.75 -6.08 -21.56
CA ARG A 49 1.46 -6.95 -20.42
C ARG A 49 2.41 -6.69 -19.27
N GLY A 50 2.06 -7.14 -18.08
CA GLY A 50 2.96 -7.07 -16.94
C GLY A 50 2.30 -7.41 -15.62
N GLU A 51 3.10 -7.25 -14.58
CA GLU A 51 2.69 -7.37 -13.18
C GLU A 51 3.29 -6.22 -12.36
N ILE A 52 2.57 -5.77 -11.35
CA ILE A 52 3.02 -4.73 -10.41
C ILE A 52 2.54 -5.04 -9.00
N ALA A 53 3.40 -4.79 -8.03
CA ALA A 53 3.09 -4.78 -6.61
C ALA A 53 3.46 -3.41 -6.01
N LEU A 54 2.56 -2.85 -5.22
CA LEU A 54 2.65 -1.56 -4.56
C LEU A 54 2.49 -1.82 -3.07
N CYS A 55 3.59 -1.80 -2.33
CA CYS A 55 3.61 -2.14 -0.91
C CYS A 55 3.90 -0.88 -0.08
N PRO A 56 2.88 -0.25 0.55
CA PRO A 56 3.12 0.87 1.43
C PRO A 56 4.00 0.44 2.61
N GLN A 57 4.92 1.30 2.98
CA GLN A 57 5.90 1.09 4.04
C GLN A 57 5.54 1.96 5.26
N ASN A 58 6.12 1.62 6.41
CA ASN A 58 5.83 2.32 7.67
C ASN A 58 6.39 3.74 7.72
N ASP A 59 7.34 4.08 6.84
CA ASP A 59 7.96 5.41 6.72
C ASP A 59 7.18 6.36 5.78
N GLY A 60 5.99 5.95 5.33
CA GLY A 60 5.14 6.71 4.42
C GLY A 60 5.52 6.58 2.95
N THR A 61 6.53 5.77 2.62
CA THR A 61 6.88 5.44 1.23
C THR A 61 6.08 4.25 0.71
N THR A 62 6.17 3.97 -0.59
CA THR A 62 5.62 2.76 -1.22
C THR A 62 6.71 2.11 -2.05
N ARG A 63 7.01 0.84 -1.76
CA ARG A 63 7.86 0.01 -2.61
C ARG A 63 7.06 -0.48 -3.81
N VAL A 64 7.62 -0.31 -4.99
CA VAL A 64 7.04 -0.68 -6.27
C VAL A 64 7.93 -1.72 -6.92
N THR A 65 7.41 -2.92 -7.13
CA THR A 65 8.12 -4.00 -7.79
C THR A 65 7.30 -4.56 -8.93
N GLY A 66 7.96 -5.09 -9.95
CA GLY A 66 7.27 -5.77 -11.05
C GLY A 66 7.99 -5.65 -12.37
N TRP A 67 7.20 -5.79 -13.42
CA TRP A 67 7.67 -5.70 -14.79
C TRP A 67 6.54 -5.25 -15.73
N VAL A 68 6.93 -4.67 -16.86
CA VAL A 68 6.02 -4.32 -17.95
C VAL A 68 6.72 -4.61 -19.28
N GLU A 69 5.97 -5.13 -20.23
CA GLU A 69 6.39 -5.40 -21.59
C GLU A 69 5.46 -4.69 -22.57
N ASP A 70 6.06 -4.00 -23.55
CA ASP A 70 5.39 -3.48 -24.73
C ASP A 70 5.32 -4.58 -25.79
N LEU A 71 4.10 -4.92 -26.19
CA LEU A 71 3.80 -5.97 -27.19
C LEU A 71 3.67 -5.42 -28.60
N LEU A 72 3.66 -4.10 -28.76
CA LEU A 72 3.66 -3.40 -30.04
C LEU A 72 4.91 -2.50 -30.16
N PRO A 73 6.12 -3.05 -29.96
CA PRO A 73 7.34 -2.27 -30.11
C PRO A 73 7.53 -1.91 -31.57
N GLY A 74 7.79 -0.64 -31.82
CA GLY A 74 7.97 -0.11 -33.15
C GLY A 74 9.26 0.64 -33.30
N LYS A 75 9.45 1.13 -34.53
CA LYS A 75 10.69 1.78 -34.95
C LYS A 75 10.64 3.31 -34.86
N GLY A 76 9.51 3.86 -34.45
CA GLY A 76 9.34 5.30 -34.23
C GLY A 76 7.89 5.69 -33.97
N TRP A 77 7.63 6.99 -34.05
CA TRP A 77 6.28 7.54 -33.90
C TRP A 77 5.31 6.93 -34.92
N GLY A 78 4.21 6.35 -34.43
CA GLY A 78 3.08 5.92 -35.26
C GLY A 78 3.18 4.55 -35.92
N THR A 79 4.21 3.72 -35.66
CA THR A 79 4.22 2.32 -36.14
C THR A 79 5.01 1.37 -35.22
N PRO A 80 4.40 0.28 -34.69
CA PRO A 80 3.01 -0.14 -34.88
C PRO A 80 2.00 0.67 -34.07
N ASP A 81 2.37 1.28 -32.93
CA ASP A 81 1.50 2.27 -32.26
C ASP A 81 2.23 3.54 -31.77
N GLY A 82 3.56 3.53 -31.68
CA GLY A 82 4.35 4.68 -31.21
C GLY A 82 4.08 5.07 -29.76
N ARG A 83 3.49 4.17 -28.96
CA ARG A 83 3.15 4.39 -27.56
C ARG A 83 4.11 3.62 -26.67
N CYS A 84 3.97 3.86 -25.37
CA CYS A 84 4.66 3.14 -24.32
C CYS A 84 3.65 2.31 -23.53
N ALA A 85 4.00 1.08 -23.21
CA ALA A 85 3.24 0.28 -22.25
C ALA A 85 3.70 0.62 -20.83
N GLY A 86 2.77 0.88 -19.91
CA GLY A 86 3.13 1.22 -18.54
C GLY A 86 2.01 1.08 -17.54
N TRP A 87 2.32 1.35 -16.28
CA TRP A 87 1.37 1.33 -15.18
C TRP A 87 0.88 2.73 -14.84
N TRP A 88 -0.44 2.91 -14.81
CA TRP A 88 -1.07 4.02 -14.09
C TRP A 88 -1.25 3.62 -12.63
N ILE A 89 -0.63 4.35 -11.70
CA ILE A 89 -0.73 4.12 -10.26
C ILE A 89 -1.85 4.99 -9.71
N GLU A 90 -2.86 4.37 -9.12
CA GLU A 90 -4.03 5.06 -8.56
C GLU A 90 -3.74 5.50 -7.11
N THR A 91 -4.01 6.76 -6.80
CA THR A 91 -3.77 7.40 -5.50
C THR A 91 -5.05 8.03 -4.95
N GLY A 92 -6.07 7.20 -4.74
CA GLY A 92 -7.34 7.58 -4.11
C GLY A 92 -8.01 8.79 -4.75
N ALA A 93 -8.51 9.71 -3.91
CA ALA A 93 -9.25 10.90 -4.36
C ALA A 93 -8.41 11.92 -5.15
N LYS A 94 -7.07 11.78 -5.16
CA LYS A 94 -6.19 12.67 -5.93
C LYS A 94 -5.97 12.20 -7.37
N GLY A 95 -6.60 11.11 -7.79
CA GLY A 95 -6.45 10.54 -9.12
C GLY A 95 -5.33 9.51 -9.16
N GLY A 96 -4.36 9.69 -10.04
CA GLY A 96 -3.22 8.77 -10.15
C GLY A 96 -2.04 9.42 -10.84
N THR A 97 -0.97 8.65 -10.99
CA THR A 97 0.25 9.08 -11.66
C THR A 97 0.71 8.03 -12.65
N VAL A 98 1.43 8.49 -13.66
CA VAL A 98 2.23 7.60 -14.50
C VAL A 98 3.30 6.95 -13.61
N GLY A 99 3.33 5.62 -13.63
CA GLY A 99 4.32 4.77 -12.97
C GLY A 99 5.34 4.23 -13.96
N PRO A 100 5.92 3.05 -13.68
CA PRO A 100 6.89 2.41 -14.57
C PRO A 100 6.30 2.12 -15.94
N LEU A 101 7.06 2.42 -16.98
CA LEU A 101 6.67 2.23 -18.36
C LEU A 101 7.89 1.87 -19.21
N VAL A 102 7.65 1.20 -20.32
CA VAL A 102 8.66 0.85 -21.31
C VAL A 102 8.30 1.48 -22.65
N CYS A 103 9.27 2.18 -23.24
CA CYS A 103 9.15 2.86 -24.53
C CYS A 103 10.31 2.45 -25.45
N PRO A 104 10.22 1.30 -26.14
CA PRO A 104 11.32 0.80 -26.97
C PRO A 104 11.70 1.77 -28.10
N HIS A 105 10.78 2.64 -28.48
CA HIS A 105 10.93 3.65 -29.52
C HIS A 105 11.86 4.82 -29.12
N PHE A 106 12.09 5.05 -27.83
CA PHE A 106 12.93 6.16 -27.32
C PHE A 106 14.28 5.70 -26.77
N THR A 107 14.56 4.39 -26.79
CA THR A 107 15.81 3.83 -26.29
C THR A 107 16.62 3.23 -27.44
N ALA A 108 17.93 3.47 -27.45
CA ALA A 108 18.82 2.86 -28.46
C ALA A 108 18.89 1.33 -28.34
N SER A 109 18.62 0.78 -27.15
CA SER A 109 18.58 -0.67 -26.91
C SER A 109 17.29 -1.32 -27.39
N HIS A 110 16.23 -0.55 -27.69
CA HIS A 110 14.91 -1.05 -28.07
C HIS A 110 14.37 -2.12 -27.11
N GLU A 111 14.72 -2.03 -25.82
CA GLU A 111 14.25 -2.97 -24.80
C GLU A 111 12.72 -2.90 -24.70
N THR A 112 12.07 -4.04 -24.95
CA THR A 112 10.61 -4.19 -24.92
C THR A 112 10.07 -4.47 -23.54
N THR A 113 10.93 -4.86 -22.61
CA THR A 113 10.56 -5.22 -21.24
C THR A 113 11.36 -4.39 -20.24
N TYR A 114 10.66 -3.77 -19.30
CA TYR A 114 11.25 -3.06 -18.17
C TYR A 114 10.90 -3.76 -16.86
N ARG A 115 11.93 -4.15 -16.08
CA ARG A 115 11.79 -4.65 -14.71
C ARG A 115 12.16 -3.53 -13.74
N PHE A 116 11.38 -3.39 -12.67
CA PHE A 116 11.55 -2.30 -11.72
C PHE A 116 11.43 -2.78 -10.28
N ASP A 117 12.23 -2.17 -9.42
CA ASP A 117 12.21 -2.27 -7.97
C ASP A 117 12.70 -0.93 -7.41
N TYR A 118 11.79 -0.12 -6.90
CA TYR A 118 12.11 1.19 -6.35
C TYR A 118 11.09 1.59 -5.28
N THR A 119 11.35 2.72 -4.64
CA THR A 119 10.47 3.28 -3.63
C THR A 119 10.13 4.72 -4.00
N PHE A 120 8.88 5.14 -3.77
CA PHE A 120 8.48 6.55 -3.91
C PHE A 120 7.59 6.99 -2.76
N THR A 121 7.51 8.30 -2.53
CA THR A 121 6.58 8.90 -1.56
C THR A 121 5.31 9.35 -2.29
N PRO A 122 4.18 8.64 -2.13
CA PRO A 122 2.96 9.02 -2.81
C PRO A 122 2.32 10.26 -2.17
N GLN A 123 1.68 11.11 -2.98
CA GLN A 123 1.00 12.32 -2.49
C GLN A 123 -0.36 12.03 -1.82
N ALA A 124 -0.84 10.79 -1.93
CA ALA A 124 -2.06 10.23 -1.32
C ALA A 124 -1.94 8.69 -1.29
N PRO A 125 -2.72 7.97 -0.45
CA PRO A 125 -2.64 6.52 -0.37
C PRO A 125 -2.80 5.85 -1.74
N VAL A 126 -1.92 4.89 -2.04
CA VAL A 126 -2.02 4.07 -3.26
C VAL A 126 -3.19 3.10 -3.11
N THR A 127 -4.06 3.07 -4.10
CA THR A 127 -5.32 2.29 -4.08
C THR A 127 -5.41 1.27 -5.20
N GLY A 128 -4.55 1.33 -6.20
CA GLY A 128 -4.67 0.51 -7.41
C GLY A 128 -3.53 0.72 -8.39
N ALA A 129 -3.46 -0.17 -9.39
CA ALA A 129 -2.70 0.06 -10.61
C ALA A 129 -3.43 -0.53 -11.81
N LYS A 130 -3.29 0.14 -12.96
CA LYS A 130 -3.89 -0.26 -14.22
C LYS A 130 -2.87 -0.19 -15.34
N LEU A 131 -2.76 -1.25 -16.13
CA LEU A 131 -1.94 -1.23 -17.33
C LEU A 131 -2.57 -0.27 -18.35
N ASN A 132 -1.76 0.64 -18.90
CA ASN A 132 -2.20 1.65 -19.84
C ASN A 132 -1.17 1.90 -20.95
N ALA A 133 -1.63 2.50 -22.05
CA ALA A 133 -0.78 2.97 -23.12
C ALA A 133 -0.57 4.48 -22.98
N PHE A 134 0.67 4.94 -23.08
CA PHE A 134 1.05 6.33 -22.90
C PHE A 134 1.69 6.88 -24.17
N THR A 135 1.33 8.10 -24.54
CA THR A 135 2.03 8.89 -25.56
C THR A 135 3.09 9.74 -24.87
N ALA A 136 4.30 9.78 -25.42
CA ALA A 136 5.34 10.70 -24.94
C ALA A 136 5.05 12.16 -25.33
#